data_AF-A0A2W6Z0M7-F1
#
_entry.id   AF-A0A2W6Z0M7-F1
#
_cell.length_a   1.000
_cell.length_b   1.000
_cell.length_c   1.000
_cell.angle_alpha   90.00
_cell.angle_beta   90.00
_cell.angle_gamma   90.00
#
_symmetry.space_group_name_H-M   'P 1'
#
loop_
_entity.id
_entity.type
_entity.pdbx_description
1 polymer ?
#
loop_
_entity_poly.entity_id
_entity_poly.type
_entity_poly.pdbx_seq_one_letter_code
_entity_poly.pdbx_strand_id
1 'polypeptide(L)'
;MQLLINSLSKFELRTVRYAFFDGDNIGNAIENLLNSGRVKEATHLSESIKLAIFQIELFIRSRKGAELIIAGGDDVLIKYDATVNDYAFLQEVLNIFNNFTGLSMSCGAGDSVNQAITNLMSVKQQNKGGVLLTSEGIGTQNASMKQTKLYIFVTSEIPDPYINVIAHCNANYRSLSQVTLVGITEDRGRIPTEIGKLERLRQNISDLLDNLCRSKYPKKVDDQLTLLDIQIEPADRQRYDDLKRLTLETKVLDYQILGEEISSLIRSTDSFKYIFDVTAVAKSYLVDVYTILRFKNISDIYSFELFKKRDFDERDLVHNLIYRKTYGFTCLAETPHTENKIIVNETSIVTENEFNRLQADFSMLENERNSLEDKIANDFAIFWSLSYLGVLLFLFAFSSWIIAQPGGWDWLEPTIYIVTFAWFLLNFLLQIVFGGKAPSLNPKDLFLSLKNWKKKKLVRTRLADAKK
;
A
#
# COMPACT_ATOMS: atom_id res chain seq x y z
N MET A 1 -28.88 -36.11 -22.64
CA MET A 1 -27.95 -35.25 -23.42
C MET A 1 -28.81 -34.32 -24.25
N GLN A 2 -28.56 -33.01 -24.18
CA GLN A 2 -29.40 -31.89 -24.68
C GLN A 2 -30.68 -31.62 -23.89
N LEU A 3 -30.54 -30.80 -22.84
CA LEU A 3 -31.50 -29.76 -22.41
C LEU A 3 -30.87 -29.01 -21.23
N LEU A 4 -29.80 -28.25 -21.53
CA LEU A 4 -29.12 -27.42 -20.53
C LEU A 4 -28.39 -26.25 -21.20
N ILE A 5 -29.08 -25.51 -22.07
CA ILE A 5 -28.62 -24.21 -22.54
C ILE A 5 -29.86 -23.36 -22.75
N ASN A 6 -30.22 -22.56 -21.74
CA ASN A 6 -30.88 -21.24 -21.83
C ASN A 6 -31.59 -20.88 -20.53
N SER A 7 -30.82 -20.46 -19.51
CA SER A 7 -31.31 -19.51 -18.51
C SER A 7 -30.20 -18.78 -17.74
N LEU A 8 -29.00 -18.64 -18.32
CA LEU A 8 -28.02 -17.68 -17.82
C LEU A 8 -28.45 -16.29 -18.31
N SER A 9 -29.37 -15.69 -17.56
CA SER A 9 -29.75 -14.28 -17.67
C SER A 9 -28.49 -13.42 -17.54
N LYS A 10 -28.27 -12.59 -18.56
CA LYS A 10 -27.34 -11.45 -18.61
C LYS A 10 -27.11 -10.83 -17.23
N PHE A 11 -25.89 -10.98 -16.70
CA PHE A 11 -25.35 -10.01 -15.76
C PHE A 11 -25.03 -8.74 -16.56
N GLU A 12 -25.82 -7.69 -16.39
CA GLU A 12 -25.43 -6.35 -16.83
C GLU A 12 -24.25 -5.89 -15.96
N LEU A 13 -23.04 -5.98 -16.52
CA LEU A 13 -21.85 -5.32 -15.98
C LEU A 13 -22.17 -3.83 -15.84
N ARG A 14 -22.15 -3.30 -14.62
CA ARG A 14 -22.24 -1.85 -14.41
C ARG A 14 -21.03 -1.19 -15.09
N THR A 15 -21.30 -0.44 -16.15
CA THR A 15 -20.29 0.16 -17.05
C THR A 15 -19.75 1.51 -16.58
N VAL A 16 -20.34 2.10 -15.53
CA VAL A 16 -20.02 3.44 -15.04
C VAL A 16 -19.00 3.38 -13.89
N ARG A 17 -17.90 4.11 -14.03
CA ARG A 17 -16.82 4.26 -13.03
C ARG A 17 -16.55 5.71 -12.71
N TYR A 18 -15.78 5.92 -11.65
CA TYR A 18 -15.26 7.21 -11.21
C TYR A 18 -13.74 7.18 -11.23
N ALA A 19 -13.12 8.27 -11.65
CA ALA A 19 -11.67 8.46 -11.54
C ALA A 19 -11.38 9.79 -10.88
N PHE A 20 -10.48 9.77 -9.90
CA PHE A 20 -10.05 10.94 -9.15
C PHE A 20 -8.56 11.16 -9.35
N PHE A 21 -8.21 12.35 -9.80
CA PHE A 21 -6.88 12.79 -10.16
C PHE A 21 -6.44 13.91 -9.23
N ASP A 22 -5.16 13.91 -8.85
CA ASP A 22 -4.58 14.91 -7.97
C ASP A 22 -3.08 15.06 -8.28
N GLY A 23 -2.59 16.29 -8.33
CA GLY A 23 -1.20 16.63 -8.64
C GLY A 23 -0.22 16.19 -7.55
N ASP A 24 0.90 15.60 -7.95
CA ASP A 24 1.90 15.15 -6.99
C ASP A 24 2.83 16.29 -6.55
N ASN A 25 2.84 16.56 -5.25
CA ASN A 25 3.74 17.54 -4.61
C ASN A 25 3.57 18.99 -5.12
N ILE A 26 2.38 19.38 -5.61
CA ILE A 26 2.12 20.74 -6.12
C ILE A 26 2.41 21.80 -5.04
N GLY A 27 1.92 21.57 -3.82
CA GLY A 27 2.18 22.45 -2.67
C GLY A 27 3.68 22.65 -2.41
N ASN A 28 4.44 21.55 -2.32
CA ASN A 28 5.89 21.59 -2.09
C ASN A 28 6.63 22.29 -3.25
N ALA A 29 6.20 22.09 -4.49
CA ALA A 29 6.83 22.72 -5.66
C ALA A 29 6.66 24.24 -5.64
N ILE A 30 5.45 24.72 -5.33
CA ILE A 30 5.16 26.16 -5.20
C ILE A 30 5.90 26.74 -3.98
N GLU A 31 5.86 26.06 -2.84
CA GLU A 31 6.53 26.50 -1.60
C GLU A 31 8.04 26.64 -1.80
N ASN A 32 8.68 25.69 -2.47
CA ASN A 32 10.13 25.75 -2.77
C ASN A 32 10.49 26.97 -3.65
N LEU A 33 9.65 27.29 -4.64
CA LEU A 33 9.87 28.45 -5.51
C LEU A 33 9.70 29.76 -4.74
N LEU A 34 8.69 29.86 -3.88
CA LEU A 34 8.45 31.03 -3.03
C LEU A 34 9.56 31.22 -2.00
N ASN A 35 9.96 30.16 -1.30
CA ASN A 35 11.06 30.18 -0.32
C ASN A 35 12.40 30.56 -0.96
N SER A 36 12.59 30.28 -2.24
CA SER A 36 13.77 30.66 -3.01
C SER A 36 13.69 32.07 -3.62
N GLY A 37 12.63 32.84 -3.33
CA GLY A 37 12.41 34.18 -3.88
C GLY A 37 12.05 34.21 -5.38
N ARG A 38 11.77 33.05 -5.99
CA ARG A 38 11.46 32.89 -7.43
C ARG A 38 9.97 33.10 -7.70
N VAL A 39 9.43 34.24 -7.27
CA VAL A 39 7.98 34.53 -7.31
C VAL A 39 7.40 34.46 -8.73
N LYS A 40 8.12 34.97 -9.74
CA LYS A 40 7.68 34.91 -11.15
C LYS A 40 7.49 33.49 -11.65
N GLU A 41 8.35 32.57 -11.21
CA GLU A 41 8.28 31.17 -11.61
C GLU A 41 7.18 30.42 -10.86
N ALA A 42 6.92 30.78 -9.60
CA ALA A 42 5.75 30.30 -8.86
C ALA A 42 4.44 30.76 -9.53
N THR A 43 4.37 32.01 -10.00
CA THR A 43 3.24 32.52 -10.79
C THR A 43 3.08 31.73 -12.08
N HIS A 44 4.17 31.55 -12.84
CA HIS A 44 4.15 30.78 -14.08
C HIS A 44 3.70 29.32 -13.85
N LEU A 45 4.18 28.65 -12.79
CA LEU A 45 3.73 27.30 -12.44
C LEU A 45 2.24 27.25 -12.10
N SER A 46 1.73 28.23 -11.34
CA SER A 46 0.30 28.33 -11.03
C SER A 46 -0.56 28.55 -12.29
N GLU A 47 -0.08 29.35 -13.24
CA GLU A 47 -0.73 29.55 -14.54
C GLU A 47 -0.68 28.28 -15.39
N SER A 48 0.46 27.58 -15.43
CA SER A 48 0.61 26.28 -16.08
C SER A 48 -0.38 25.24 -15.55
N ILE A 49 -0.60 25.17 -14.24
CA ILE A 49 -1.58 24.26 -13.63
C ILE A 49 -3.00 24.62 -14.08
N LYS A 50 -3.37 25.91 -14.06
CA LYS A 50 -4.69 26.36 -14.55
C LYS A 50 -4.91 25.99 -16.02
N LEU A 51 -3.90 26.18 -16.86
CA LEU A 51 -3.96 25.80 -18.28
C LEU A 51 -4.07 24.28 -18.44
N ALA A 52 -3.31 23.50 -17.66
CA ALA A 52 -3.38 22.04 -17.68
C ALA A 52 -4.79 21.53 -17.35
N ILE A 53 -5.38 22.02 -16.26
CA ILE A 53 -6.74 21.65 -15.85
C ILE A 53 -7.75 22.06 -16.91
N PHE A 54 -7.66 23.28 -17.45
CA PHE A 54 -8.55 23.72 -18.52
C PHE A 54 -8.49 22.80 -19.75
N GLN A 55 -7.31 22.34 -20.15
CA GLN A 55 -7.16 21.37 -21.25
C GLN A 55 -7.72 20.00 -20.91
N ILE A 56 -7.53 19.54 -19.67
CA ILE A 56 -8.13 18.31 -19.16
C ILE A 56 -9.66 18.40 -19.20
N GLU A 57 -10.25 19.52 -18.80
CA GLU A 57 -11.70 19.74 -18.88
C GLU A 57 -12.22 19.65 -20.32
N LEU A 58 -11.56 20.32 -21.27
CA LEU A 58 -11.92 20.25 -22.69
C LEU A 58 -11.81 18.83 -23.22
N PHE A 59 -10.73 18.13 -22.88
CA PHE A 59 -10.52 16.74 -23.27
C PHE A 59 -11.63 15.83 -22.74
N ILE A 60 -11.95 15.90 -21.44
CA ILE A 60 -13.00 15.07 -20.83
C ILE A 60 -14.37 15.38 -21.44
N ARG A 61 -14.73 16.66 -21.60
CA ARG A 61 -16.02 17.07 -22.17
C ARG A 61 -16.18 16.68 -23.64
N SER A 62 -15.08 16.53 -24.37
CA SER A 62 -15.11 16.07 -25.77
C SER A 62 -15.34 14.55 -25.90
N ARG A 63 -15.20 13.79 -24.82
CA ARG A 63 -15.29 12.33 -24.84
C ARG A 63 -16.71 11.86 -24.51
N LYS A 64 -17.26 11.04 -25.40
CA LYS A 64 -18.57 10.42 -25.20
C LYS A 64 -18.52 9.48 -24.00
N GLY A 65 -19.50 9.59 -23.11
CA GLY A 65 -19.59 8.74 -21.92
C GLY A 65 -18.66 9.16 -20.78
N ALA A 66 -18.08 10.36 -20.82
CA ALA A 66 -17.36 10.96 -19.70
C ALA A 66 -18.07 12.24 -19.21
N GLU A 67 -18.15 12.40 -17.90
CA GLU A 67 -18.80 13.49 -17.19
C GLU A 67 -17.79 14.06 -16.19
N LEU A 68 -17.47 15.34 -16.33
CA LEU A 68 -16.64 16.07 -15.37
C LEU A 68 -17.50 16.49 -14.18
N ILE A 69 -17.10 16.08 -12.98
CA ILE A 69 -17.81 16.41 -11.72
C ILE A 69 -17.10 17.55 -11.00
N ILE A 70 -15.77 17.46 -10.84
CA ILE A 70 -14.94 18.46 -10.16
C ILE A 70 -13.72 18.74 -11.02
N ALA A 71 -13.37 20.01 -11.16
CA ALA A 71 -12.06 20.47 -11.62
C ALA A 71 -11.71 21.74 -10.84
N GLY A 72 -10.62 21.73 -10.08
CA GLY A 72 -10.24 22.88 -9.28
C GLY A 72 -8.87 22.70 -8.65
N GLY A 73 -8.01 23.73 -8.74
CA GLY A 73 -6.62 23.61 -8.29
C GLY A 73 -5.88 22.59 -9.14
N ASP A 74 -5.42 21.52 -8.51
CA ASP A 74 -4.80 20.34 -9.13
C ASP A 74 -5.68 19.08 -9.06
N ASP A 75 -6.90 19.19 -8.52
CA ASP A 75 -7.84 18.08 -8.36
C ASP A 75 -8.84 17.99 -9.54
N VAL A 76 -9.05 16.76 -10.03
CA VAL A 76 -10.07 16.46 -11.05
C VAL A 76 -10.84 15.19 -10.69
N LEU A 77 -12.17 15.27 -10.64
CA LEU A 77 -13.07 14.12 -10.47
C LEU A 77 -13.95 13.95 -11.71
N ILE A 78 -13.92 12.74 -12.27
CA ILE A 78 -14.76 12.37 -13.40
C ILE A 78 -15.58 11.12 -13.10
N LYS A 79 -16.68 11.01 -13.81
CA LYS A 79 -17.47 9.79 -13.98
C LYS A 79 -17.41 9.39 -15.44
N TYR A 80 -17.11 8.14 -15.75
CA TYR A 80 -16.88 7.70 -17.12
C TYR A 80 -17.39 6.29 -17.36
N ASP A 81 -17.78 6.00 -18.60
CA ASP A 81 -18.09 4.65 -19.07
C ASP A 81 -16.80 3.92 -19.42
N ALA A 82 -16.47 2.88 -18.64
CA ALA A 82 -15.24 2.11 -18.77
C ALA A 82 -15.19 1.24 -20.04
N THR A 83 -16.32 1.04 -20.73
CA THR A 83 -16.36 0.31 -22.01
C THR A 83 -16.02 1.21 -23.19
N VAL A 84 -16.21 2.52 -23.04
CA VAL A 84 -15.94 3.53 -24.08
C VAL A 84 -14.60 4.23 -23.83
N ASN A 85 -14.28 4.48 -22.56
CA ASN A 85 -13.09 5.19 -22.13
C ASN A 85 -12.29 4.29 -21.19
N ASP A 86 -11.21 3.72 -21.72
CA ASP A 86 -10.40 2.69 -21.05
C ASP A 86 -9.21 3.30 -20.29
N TYR A 87 -8.20 2.48 -19.99
CA TYR A 87 -6.95 2.92 -19.36
C TYR A 87 -6.24 4.04 -20.11
N ALA A 88 -6.23 3.99 -21.45
CA ALA A 88 -5.51 4.95 -22.28
C ALA A 88 -6.13 6.34 -22.15
N PHE A 89 -7.47 6.42 -22.01
CA PHE A 89 -8.15 7.69 -21.71
C PHE A 89 -7.67 8.31 -20.39
N LEU A 90 -7.53 7.53 -19.32
CA LEU A 90 -7.05 8.04 -18.03
C LEU A 90 -5.57 8.43 -18.08
N GLN A 91 -4.74 7.65 -18.78
CA GLN A 91 -3.33 8.01 -19.01
C GLN A 91 -3.20 9.32 -19.78
N GLU A 92 -4.08 9.58 -20.73
CA GLU A 92 -4.02 10.82 -21.50
C GLU A 92 -4.27 12.05 -20.62
N VAL A 93 -5.17 11.95 -19.62
CA VAL A 93 -5.38 13.03 -18.63
C VAL A 93 -4.08 13.33 -17.87
N LEU A 94 -3.34 12.31 -17.46
CA LEU A 94 -2.06 12.45 -16.76
C LEU A 94 -0.99 13.06 -17.68
N ASN A 95 -0.95 12.64 -18.95
CA ASN A 95 -0.02 13.17 -19.94
C ASN A 95 -0.28 14.65 -20.20
N ILE A 96 -1.55 15.07 -20.32
CA ILE A 96 -1.91 16.48 -20.46
C ILE A 96 -1.38 17.27 -19.25
N PHE A 97 -1.59 16.78 -18.02
CA PHE A 97 -1.10 17.47 -16.83
C PHE A 97 0.43 17.63 -16.83
N ASN A 98 1.15 16.55 -17.12
CA ASN A 98 2.61 16.53 -17.16
C ASN A 98 3.15 17.45 -18.26
N ASN A 99 2.58 17.42 -19.46
CA ASN A 99 3.04 18.24 -20.59
C ASN A 99 2.95 19.75 -20.31
N PHE A 100 1.95 20.20 -19.55
CA PHE A 100 1.76 21.61 -19.24
C PHE A 100 2.53 22.08 -17.98
N THR A 101 2.73 21.19 -17.00
CA THR A 101 3.30 21.57 -15.69
C THR A 101 4.72 21.06 -15.44
N GLY A 102 5.14 20.01 -16.16
CA GLY A 102 6.35 19.24 -15.86
C GLY A 102 6.28 18.42 -14.57
N LEU A 103 5.12 18.37 -13.91
CA LEU A 103 4.88 17.65 -12.67
C LEU A 103 4.02 16.41 -12.93
N SER A 104 4.17 15.41 -12.07
CA SER A 104 3.33 14.21 -12.14
C SER A 104 1.98 14.46 -11.47
N MET A 105 1.00 13.67 -11.86
CA MET A 105 -0.32 13.60 -11.26
C MET A 105 -0.58 12.12 -10.98
N SER A 106 -1.38 11.82 -9.97
CA SER A 106 -1.77 10.46 -9.61
C SER A 106 -3.26 10.28 -9.88
N CYS A 107 -3.68 9.08 -10.28
CA CYS A 107 -5.07 8.77 -10.59
C CYS A 107 -5.52 7.48 -9.89
N GLY A 108 -6.61 7.55 -9.13
CA GLY A 108 -7.33 6.38 -8.64
C GLY A 108 -8.66 6.22 -9.34
N ALA A 109 -8.94 5.06 -9.92
CA ALA A 109 -10.23 4.77 -10.56
C ALA A 109 -10.94 3.60 -9.89
N GLY A 110 -12.27 3.68 -9.76
CA GLY A 110 -13.10 2.66 -9.12
C GLY A 110 -14.59 2.78 -9.45
N ASP A 111 -15.40 1.85 -8.95
CA ASP A 111 -16.84 1.80 -9.23
C ASP A 111 -17.64 2.79 -8.37
N SER A 112 -16.99 3.46 -7.41
CA SER A 112 -17.54 4.58 -6.63
C SER A 112 -16.48 5.64 -6.36
N VAL A 113 -16.92 6.88 -6.06
CA VAL A 113 -16.03 7.99 -5.70
C VAL A 113 -15.11 7.63 -4.54
N ASN A 114 -15.62 6.97 -3.50
CA ASN A 114 -14.80 6.54 -2.36
C ASN A 114 -13.68 5.58 -2.77
N GLN A 115 -13.93 4.66 -3.71
CA GLN A 115 -12.90 3.75 -4.21
C GLN A 115 -11.88 4.47 -5.08
N ALA A 116 -12.31 5.43 -5.91
CA ALA A 116 -11.40 6.29 -6.64
C ALA A 116 -10.44 7.04 -5.68
N ILE A 117 -10.96 7.58 -4.57
CA ILE A 117 -10.16 8.25 -3.52
C ILE A 117 -9.20 7.27 -2.84
N THR A 118 -9.68 6.10 -2.37
CA THR A 118 -8.81 5.11 -1.71
C THR A 118 -7.69 4.62 -2.64
N ASN A 119 -8.01 4.42 -3.92
CA ASN A 119 -7.04 4.01 -4.93
C ASN A 119 -6.02 5.12 -5.20
N LEU A 120 -6.46 6.39 -5.27
CA LEU A 120 -5.59 7.54 -5.42
C LEU A 120 -4.60 7.65 -4.26
N MET A 121 -5.08 7.49 -3.02
CA MET A 121 -4.23 7.48 -1.83
C MET A 121 -3.19 6.35 -1.87
N SER A 122 -3.58 5.18 -2.38
CA SER A 122 -2.67 4.03 -2.53
C SER A 122 -1.57 4.29 -3.56
N VAL A 123 -1.92 4.91 -4.70
CA VAL A 123 -0.94 5.31 -5.74
C VAL A 123 0.06 6.33 -5.17
N LYS A 124 -0.45 7.33 -4.45
CA LYS A 124 0.40 8.36 -3.83
C LYS A 124 1.39 7.82 -2.80
N GLN A 125 1.06 6.69 -2.15
CA GLN A 125 1.93 6.01 -1.19
C GLN A 125 2.96 5.09 -1.85
N GLN A 126 2.61 4.43 -2.96
CA GLN A 126 3.42 3.37 -3.55
C GLN A 126 4.38 3.86 -4.65
N ASN A 127 3.95 4.75 -5.56
CA ASN A 127 4.76 5.25 -6.68
C ASN A 127 4.07 6.45 -7.35
N LYS A 128 4.18 7.64 -6.76
CA LYS A 128 3.67 8.92 -7.32
C LYS A 128 3.79 8.96 -8.86
N GLY A 129 2.72 9.34 -9.57
CA GLY A 129 2.71 9.42 -11.04
C GLY A 129 2.07 8.24 -11.79
N GLY A 130 1.10 7.53 -11.19
CA GLY A 130 0.48 6.34 -11.78
C GLY A 130 -1.04 6.36 -11.85
N VAL A 131 -1.62 5.47 -12.66
CA VAL A 131 -3.06 5.14 -12.64
C VAL A 131 -3.23 3.79 -11.95
N LEU A 132 -4.05 3.73 -10.90
CA LEU A 132 -4.56 2.46 -10.36
C LEU A 132 -5.99 2.25 -10.85
N LEU A 133 -6.13 1.35 -11.83
CA LEU A 133 -7.41 0.82 -12.27
C LEU A 133 -7.80 -0.38 -11.42
N THR A 134 -9.04 -0.41 -10.94
CA THR A 134 -9.68 -1.69 -10.60
C THR A 134 -10.59 -2.10 -11.75
N SER A 135 -10.04 -2.73 -12.78
CA SER A 135 -10.79 -3.71 -13.59
C SER A 135 -10.29 -5.09 -13.20
N GLU A 136 -11.22 -5.98 -12.87
CA GLU A 136 -10.93 -7.41 -12.67
C GLU A 136 -9.97 -7.91 -13.75
N GLY A 137 -8.77 -8.35 -13.35
CA GLY A 137 -7.77 -8.84 -14.30
C GLY A 137 -6.30 -8.57 -13.96
N ILE A 138 -5.83 -8.92 -12.75
CA ILE A 138 -4.50 -9.53 -12.61
C ILE A 138 -4.72 -10.87 -11.91
N GLY A 139 -4.20 -11.91 -12.55
CA GLY A 139 -4.57 -13.30 -12.33
C GLY A 139 -4.43 -13.79 -10.90
N THR A 140 -5.36 -14.66 -10.55
CA THR A 140 -5.14 -15.83 -9.69
C THR A 140 -4.32 -15.56 -8.42
N GLN A 141 -4.93 -14.85 -7.48
CA GLN A 141 -5.16 -15.46 -6.17
C GLN A 141 -6.61 -15.18 -5.77
N ASN A 142 -7.35 -16.25 -5.50
CA ASN A 142 -8.73 -16.24 -5.03
C ASN A 142 -8.85 -15.40 -3.75
N ALA A 143 -9.27 -14.14 -3.88
CA ALA A 143 -9.98 -13.44 -2.83
C ALA A 143 -11.33 -13.03 -3.42
N SER A 144 -12.33 -13.92 -3.29
CA SER A 144 -13.72 -13.45 -3.21
C SER A 144 -13.73 -12.23 -2.30
N MET A 145 -14.40 -11.12 -2.66
CA MET A 145 -14.52 -9.97 -1.74
C MET A 145 -14.96 -10.49 -0.37
N LYS A 146 -13.98 -10.60 0.54
CA LYS A 146 -14.14 -11.30 1.80
C LYS A 146 -15.11 -10.46 2.60
N GLN A 147 -16.25 -11.04 2.99
CA GLN A 147 -17.17 -10.36 3.87
C GLN A 147 -16.42 -9.95 5.14
N THR A 148 -16.75 -8.78 5.69
CA THR A 148 -16.07 -8.26 6.88
C THR A 148 -16.94 -8.56 8.11
N LYS A 149 -16.34 -9.18 9.12
CA LYS A 149 -16.94 -9.36 10.45
C LYS A 149 -16.28 -8.40 11.43
N LEU A 150 -17.08 -7.62 12.13
CA LEU A 150 -16.62 -6.69 13.16
C LEU A 150 -16.91 -7.28 14.55
N TYR A 151 -15.88 -7.48 15.35
CA TYR A 151 -15.97 -7.88 16.75
C TYR A 151 -15.67 -6.68 17.62
N ILE A 152 -16.63 -6.24 18.42
CA ILE A 152 -16.48 -5.09 19.31
C ILE A 152 -16.41 -5.60 20.73
N PHE A 153 -15.27 -5.44 21.40
CA PHE A 153 -15.18 -5.81 22.80
C PHE A 153 -15.81 -4.74 23.69
N VAL A 154 -16.76 -5.18 24.52
CA VAL A 154 -17.68 -4.33 25.29
C VAL A 154 -17.38 -4.45 26.78
N THR A 155 -17.30 -3.31 27.47
CA THR A 155 -17.32 -3.29 28.95
C THR A 155 -18.32 -2.29 29.56
N SER A 156 -18.82 -1.35 28.76
CA SER A 156 -19.81 -0.35 29.18
C SER A 156 -21.17 -0.61 28.52
N GLU A 157 -22.26 -0.30 29.22
CA GLU A 157 -23.63 -0.34 28.66
C GLU A 157 -24.02 0.94 27.89
N ILE A 158 -23.11 1.92 27.79
CA ILE A 158 -23.33 3.16 27.03
C ILE A 158 -23.18 2.88 25.52
N PRO A 159 -24.21 3.11 24.69
CA PRO A 159 -24.21 2.72 23.26
C PRO A 159 -23.30 3.59 22.36
N ASP A 160 -23.07 4.85 22.72
CA ASP A 160 -22.44 5.86 21.86
C ASP A 160 -21.07 5.46 21.27
N PRO A 161 -20.10 4.95 22.06
CA PRO A 161 -18.79 4.57 21.53
C PRO A 161 -18.89 3.47 20.47
N TYR A 162 -19.82 2.54 20.65
CA TYR A 162 -20.00 1.41 19.75
C TYR A 162 -20.67 1.82 18.45
N ILE A 163 -21.65 2.74 18.49
CA ILE A 163 -22.25 3.30 17.28
C ILE A 163 -21.21 4.03 16.44
N ASN A 164 -20.30 4.77 17.06
CA ASN A 164 -19.22 5.46 16.35
C ASN A 164 -18.31 4.48 15.58
N VAL A 165 -17.94 3.37 16.22
CA VAL A 165 -17.16 2.29 15.61
C VAL A 165 -17.93 1.66 14.46
N ILE A 166 -19.17 1.23 14.68
CA ILE A 166 -20.01 0.59 13.65
C ILE A 166 -20.20 1.53 12.46
N ALA A 167 -20.51 2.79 12.72
CA ALA A 167 -20.71 3.80 11.68
C ALA A 167 -19.42 4.09 10.90
N HIS A 168 -18.27 4.16 11.58
CA HIS A 168 -16.97 4.31 10.93
C HIS A 168 -16.65 3.09 10.07
N CYS A 169 -16.82 1.88 10.61
CA CYS A 169 -16.53 0.65 9.90
C CYS A 169 -17.43 0.45 8.67
N ASN A 170 -18.73 0.71 8.79
CA ASN A 170 -19.67 0.60 7.67
C ASN A 170 -19.36 1.59 6.53
N ALA A 171 -18.85 2.79 6.86
CA ALA A 171 -18.49 3.78 5.86
C ALA A 171 -17.17 3.47 5.14
N ASN A 172 -16.21 2.82 5.82
CA ASN A 172 -14.84 2.66 5.33
C ASN A 172 -14.50 1.23 4.86
N TYR A 173 -15.22 0.20 5.33
CA TYR A 173 -14.97 -1.20 4.95
C TYR A 173 -16.16 -1.75 4.15
N ARG A 174 -15.90 -2.15 2.89
CA ARG A 174 -16.92 -2.75 2.02
C ARG A 174 -17.33 -4.11 2.58
N SER A 175 -18.64 -4.40 2.53
CA SER A 175 -19.23 -5.69 2.92
C SER A 175 -19.18 -6.02 4.42
N LEU A 176 -19.33 -5.02 5.30
CA LEU A 176 -19.68 -5.28 6.70
C LEU A 176 -21.09 -5.87 6.74
N SER A 177 -21.20 -7.17 7.01
CA SER A 177 -22.49 -7.88 7.07
C SER A 177 -22.93 -8.20 8.49
N GLN A 178 -21.96 -8.33 9.42
CA GLN A 178 -22.18 -8.82 10.77
C GLN A 178 -21.31 -8.08 11.77
N VAL A 179 -21.94 -7.64 12.86
CA VAL A 179 -21.29 -7.02 14.02
C VAL A 179 -21.58 -7.90 15.24
N THR A 180 -20.54 -8.34 15.94
CA THR A 180 -20.67 -9.12 17.18
C THR A 180 -20.16 -8.30 18.35
N LEU A 181 -21.03 -8.05 19.33
CA LEU A 181 -20.68 -7.46 20.62
C LEU A 181 -20.10 -8.56 21.52
N VAL A 182 -18.87 -8.38 21.99
CA VAL A 182 -18.11 -9.37 22.74
C VAL A 182 -17.90 -8.91 24.18
N GLY A 183 -18.54 -9.58 25.13
CA GLY A 183 -18.28 -9.40 26.57
C GLY A 183 -17.23 -10.38 27.07
N ILE A 184 -16.50 -10.03 28.12
CA ILE A 184 -15.53 -10.90 28.80
C ILE A 184 -15.92 -11.02 30.27
N THR A 185 -15.97 -12.25 30.80
CA THR A 185 -16.25 -12.52 32.22
C THR A 185 -15.20 -13.46 32.83
N GLU A 186 -14.76 -13.15 34.04
CA GLU A 186 -13.89 -14.02 34.85
C GLU A 186 -14.65 -15.14 35.57
N ASP A 187 -15.94 -14.92 35.81
CA ASP A 187 -16.81 -15.85 36.56
C ASP A 187 -17.80 -16.51 35.59
N ARG A 188 -17.64 -17.83 35.39
CA ARG A 188 -18.56 -18.64 34.58
C ARG A 188 -20.00 -18.57 35.06
N GLY A 189 -20.21 -18.41 36.38
CA GLY A 189 -21.54 -18.25 36.95
C GLY A 189 -22.24 -16.95 36.54
N ARG A 190 -21.48 -15.94 36.09
CA ARG A 190 -21.99 -14.64 35.63
C ARG A 190 -22.25 -14.58 34.13
N ILE A 191 -21.94 -15.64 33.37
CA ILE A 191 -22.21 -15.69 31.92
C ILE A 191 -23.66 -15.30 31.59
N PRO A 192 -24.70 -15.84 32.26
CA PRO A 192 -26.09 -15.43 31.98
C PRO A 192 -26.36 -13.95 32.25
N THR A 193 -25.74 -13.39 33.29
CA THR A 193 -25.86 -11.97 33.62
C THR A 193 -25.21 -11.09 32.57
N GLU A 194 -24.00 -11.44 32.11
CA GLU A 194 -23.29 -10.72 31.04
C GLU A 194 -24.01 -10.83 29.70
N ILE A 195 -24.61 -11.99 29.37
CA ILE A 195 -25.50 -12.12 28.20
C ILE A 195 -26.65 -11.11 28.32
N GLY A 196 -27.28 -11.02 29.48
CA GLY A 196 -28.34 -10.04 29.74
C GLY A 196 -27.88 -8.59 29.56
N LYS A 197 -26.67 -8.25 29.99
CA LYS A 197 -26.09 -6.90 29.77
C LYS A 197 -25.85 -6.62 28.29
N LEU A 198 -25.28 -7.57 27.55
CA LEU A 198 -25.04 -7.42 26.11
C LEU A 198 -26.35 -7.29 25.32
N GLU A 199 -27.38 -8.05 25.69
CA GLU A 199 -28.71 -7.93 25.05
C GLU A 199 -29.36 -6.57 25.34
N ARG A 200 -29.24 -6.04 26.57
CA ARG A 200 -29.67 -4.68 26.87
C ARG A 200 -28.89 -3.65 26.06
N LEU A 201 -27.58 -3.81 25.94
CA LEU A 201 -26.77 -2.92 25.11
C LEU A 201 -27.17 -2.99 23.64
N ARG A 202 -27.41 -4.20 23.10
CA ARG A 202 -27.91 -4.38 21.73
C ARG A 202 -29.22 -3.63 21.50
N GLN A 203 -30.15 -3.72 22.47
CA GLN A 203 -31.39 -2.96 22.41
C GLN A 203 -31.14 -1.44 22.50
N ASN A 204 -30.29 -0.98 23.42
CA ASN A 204 -29.94 0.44 23.56
C ASN A 204 -29.32 1.01 22.28
N ILE A 205 -28.49 0.24 21.58
CA ILE A 205 -27.92 0.62 20.28
C ILE A 205 -29.04 0.75 19.23
N SER A 206 -29.95 -0.22 19.16
CA SER A 206 -31.10 -0.17 18.25
C SER A 206 -31.98 1.06 18.51
N ASP A 207 -32.32 1.30 19.78
CA ASP A 207 -33.16 2.42 20.19
C ASP A 207 -32.46 3.77 19.90
N LEU A 208 -31.15 3.86 20.13
CA LEU A 208 -30.38 5.05 19.80
C LEU A 208 -30.33 5.29 18.29
N LEU A 209 -30.12 4.25 17.46
CA LEU A 209 -30.20 4.38 16.00
C LEU A 209 -31.57 4.85 15.53
N ASP A 210 -32.66 4.34 16.11
CA ASP A 210 -34.02 4.79 15.82
C ASP A 210 -34.26 6.27 16.16
N ASN A 211 -33.74 6.72 17.30
CA ASN A 211 -33.81 8.11 17.71
C ASN A 211 -32.96 9.01 16.79
N LEU A 212 -31.74 8.61 16.45
CA LEU A 212 -30.84 9.39 15.59
C LEU A 212 -31.41 9.55 14.16
N CYS A 213 -32.05 8.53 13.58
CA CYS A 213 -32.76 8.67 12.30
C CYS A 213 -33.87 9.73 12.34
N ARG A 214 -34.44 9.98 13.52
CA ARG A 214 -35.48 10.99 13.77
C ARG A 214 -34.92 12.31 14.27
N SER A 215 -33.59 12.51 14.21
CA SER A 215 -32.92 13.71 14.73
C SER A 215 -33.15 13.91 16.25
N LYS A 216 -33.17 12.81 17.01
CA LYS A 216 -33.34 12.83 18.46
C LYS A 216 -32.19 12.13 19.18
N TYR A 217 -31.85 12.61 20.37
CA TYR A 217 -30.84 12.00 21.23
C TYR A 217 -31.35 11.90 22.68
N PRO A 218 -31.25 10.71 23.31
CA PRO A 218 -31.65 10.53 24.70
C PRO A 218 -30.60 11.11 25.66
N LYS A 219 -30.98 12.11 26.45
CA LYS A 219 -30.12 12.73 27.48
C LYS A 219 -30.79 12.63 28.85
N LYS A 220 -30.01 12.27 29.87
CA LYS A 220 -30.48 12.34 31.26
C LYS A 220 -30.44 13.80 31.71
N VAL A 221 -31.61 14.34 32.02
CA VAL A 221 -31.80 15.67 32.63
C VAL A 221 -32.54 15.45 33.94
N ASP A 222 -31.94 15.85 35.06
CA ASP A 222 -32.50 15.65 36.41
C ASP A 222 -32.93 14.20 36.71
N ASP A 223 -32.06 13.23 36.38
CA ASP A 223 -32.29 11.78 36.49
C ASP A 223 -33.46 11.20 35.67
N GLN A 224 -34.13 12.03 34.85
CA GLN A 224 -35.13 11.59 33.88
C GLN A 224 -34.53 11.50 32.47
N LEU A 225 -34.86 10.42 31.76
CA LEU A 225 -34.45 10.25 30.36
C LEU A 225 -35.35 11.12 29.49
N THR A 226 -34.78 12.16 28.89
CA THR A 226 -35.47 13.08 27.99
C THR A 226 -34.93 12.93 26.57
N LEU A 227 -35.79 13.05 25.56
CA LEU A 227 -35.39 13.05 24.16
C LEU A 227 -35.18 14.49 23.69
N LEU A 228 -33.95 14.83 23.35
CA LEU A 228 -33.59 16.14 22.80
C LEU A 228 -33.63 16.10 21.29
N ASP A 229 -34.23 17.12 20.67
CA ASP A 229 -34.10 17.34 19.24
C ASP A 229 -32.70 17.88 18.93
N ILE A 230 -32.00 17.20 18.03
CA ILE A 230 -30.63 17.53 17.61
C ILE A 230 -30.57 17.73 16.10
N GLN A 231 -29.68 18.60 15.64
CA GLN A 231 -29.54 18.83 14.20
C GLN A 231 -28.64 17.76 13.59
N ILE A 232 -29.19 16.97 12.66
CA ILE A 232 -28.46 15.95 11.89
C ILE A 232 -28.79 16.13 10.41
N GLU A 233 -27.76 16.25 9.59
CA GLU A 233 -27.90 16.35 8.14
C GLU A 233 -28.63 15.12 7.55
N PRO A 234 -29.42 15.27 6.47
CA PRO A 234 -30.12 14.15 5.83
C PRO A 234 -29.19 12.98 5.45
N ALA A 235 -27.96 13.27 5.01
CA ALA A 235 -26.98 12.26 4.65
C ALA A 235 -26.56 11.40 5.85
N ASP A 236 -26.34 12.00 7.02
CA ASP A 236 -25.98 11.28 8.24
C ASP A 236 -27.16 10.50 8.82
N ARG A 237 -28.39 11.00 8.65
CA ARG A 237 -29.60 10.22 8.99
C ARG A 237 -29.72 8.96 8.14
N GLN A 238 -29.45 9.04 6.85
CA GLN A 238 -29.42 7.87 5.97
C GLN A 238 -28.30 6.91 6.39
N ARG A 239 -27.12 7.44 6.75
CA ARG A 239 -26.02 6.63 7.26
C ARG A 239 -26.45 5.81 8.47
N TYR A 240 -27.18 6.39 9.43
CA TYR A 240 -27.73 5.67 10.58
C TYR A 240 -28.80 4.64 10.20
N ASP A 241 -29.65 4.95 9.22
CA ASP A 241 -30.66 4.02 8.71
C ASP A 241 -30.01 2.77 8.09
N ASP A 242 -28.91 2.95 7.34
CA ASP A 242 -28.16 1.85 6.74
C ASP A 242 -27.58 0.91 7.81
N LEU A 243 -27.18 1.42 8.98
CA LEU A 243 -26.65 0.59 10.08
C LEU A 243 -27.70 -0.36 10.66
N LYS A 244 -28.99 -0.02 10.57
CA LYS A 244 -30.08 -0.89 11.06
C LYS A 244 -30.21 -2.20 10.26
N ARG A 245 -29.64 -2.23 9.05
CA ARG A 245 -29.64 -3.42 8.19
C ARG A 245 -28.56 -4.43 8.58
N LEU A 246 -27.65 -4.05 9.47
CA LEU A 246 -26.57 -4.91 9.95
C LEU A 246 -27.10 -5.91 10.98
N THR A 247 -26.63 -7.15 10.91
CA THR A 247 -26.92 -8.15 11.94
C THR A 247 -26.03 -7.86 13.15
N LEU A 248 -26.65 -7.48 14.28
CA LEU A 248 -25.98 -7.35 15.57
C LEU A 248 -26.18 -8.60 16.42
N GLU A 249 -25.09 -9.31 16.70
CA GLU A 249 -25.04 -10.49 17.56
C GLU A 249 -24.33 -10.18 18.88
N THR A 250 -24.52 -11.05 19.88
CA THR A 250 -23.86 -10.95 21.19
C THR A 250 -23.10 -12.25 21.48
N LYS A 251 -21.93 -12.14 22.11
CA LYS A 251 -21.17 -13.29 22.60
C LYS A 251 -20.43 -12.93 23.88
N VAL A 252 -20.43 -13.84 24.85
CA VAL A 252 -19.66 -13.72 26.10
C VAL A 252 -18.52 -14.72 26.06
N LEU A 253 -17.30 -14.27 26.37
CA LEU A 253 -16.10 -15.09 26.47
C LEU A 253 -15.74 -15.32 27.94
N ASP A 254 -15.34 -16.55 28.26
CA ASP A 254 -14.73 -16.88 29.54
C ASP A 254 -13.26 -16.47 29.55
N TYR A 255 -12.90 -15.61 30.48
CA TYR A 255 -11.53 -15.11 30.64
C TYR A 255 -10.53 -16.23 30.93
N GLN A 256 -10.91 -17.29 31.65
CA GLN A 256 -10.00 -18.39 32.02
C GLN A 256 -9.47 -19.16 30.80
N ILE A 257 -10.23 -19.15 29.71
CA ILE A 257 -9.92 -19.82 28.44
C ILE A 257 -9.96 -18.83 27.27
N LEU A 258 -9.65 -17.55 27.53
CA LEU A 258 -9.80 -16.45 26.57
C LEU A 258 -9.10 -16.71 25.23
N GLY A 259 -7.92 -17.35 25.26
CA GLY A 259 -7.18 -17.70 24.05
C GLY A 259 -7.91 -18.69 23.15
N GLU A 260 -8.57 -19.69 23.74
CA GLU A 260 -9.37 -20.70 23.02
C GLU A 260 -10.68 -20.07 22.52
N GLU A 261 -11.32 -19.25 23.36
CA GLU A 261 -12.53 -18.52 23.04
C GLU A 261 -12.34 -17.55 21.86
N ILE A 262 -11.26 -16.75 21.87
CA ILE A 262 -10.90 -15.88 20.73
C ILE A 262 -10.59 -16.73 19.49
N SER A 263 -9.89 -17.85 19.65
CA SER A 263 -9.64 -18.77 18.53
C SER A 263 -10.93 -19.33 17.93
N SER A 264 -11.97 -19.56 18.74
CA SER A 264 -13.28 -20.01 18.25
C SER A 264 -14.02 -18.95 17.41
N LEU A 265 -13.73 -17.66 17.63
CA LEU A 265 -14.25 -16.55 16.81
C LEU A 265 -13.62 -16.56 15.41
N ILE A 266 -12.36 -16.99 15.32
CA ILE A 266 -11.55 -16.97 14.11
C ILE A 266 -11.55 -18.38 13.53
N ARG A 267 -12.55 -18.71 12.71
CA ARG A 267 -12.55 -20.00 12.01
C ARG A 267 -11.51 -19.95 10.89
N SER A 268 -10.55 -20.89 10.90
CA SER A 268 -9.44 -20.94 9.94
C SER A 268 -9.89 -21.19 8.48
N THR A 269 -11.11 -21.68 8.28
CA THR A 269 -11.73 -21.95 6.98
C THR A 269 -12.60 -20.82 6.45
N ASP A 270 -12.85 -19.79 7.26
CA ASP A 270 -13.76 -18.71 6.92
C ASP A 270 -13.05 -17.69 6.00
N SER A 271 -13.63 -17.42 4.83
CA SER A 271 -13.15 -16.42 3.88
C SER A 271 -13.47 -14.98 4.30
N PHE A 272 -13.52 -14.68 5.61
CA PHE A 272 -13.87 -13.36 6.13
C PHE A 272 -12.62 -12.52 6.43
N LYS A 273 -12.76 -11.19 6.34
CA LYS A 273 -11.85 -10.24 6.98
C LYS A 273 -12.36 -9.95 8.38
N TYR A 274 -11.49 -10.03 9.38
CA TYR A 274 -11.84 -9.80 10.78
C TYR A 274 -11.34 -8.43 11.22
N ILE A 275 -12.21 -7.62 11.83
CA ILE A 275 -11.84 -6.37 12.50
C ILE A 275 -12.18 -6.51 13.97
N PHE A 276 -11.21 -6.27 14.83
CA PHE A 276 -11.41 -6.28 16.28
C PHE A 276 -11.33 -4.86 16.82
N ASP A 277 -12.42 -4.35 17.36
CA ASP A 277 -12.47 -3.07 18.04
C ASP A 277 -12.27 -3.25 19.55
N VAL A 278 -11.36 -2.45 20.11
CA VAL A 278 -11.05 -2.43 21.54
C VAL A 278 -11.31 -1.07 22.19
N THR A 279 -12.12 -0.21 21.56
CA THR A 279 -12.39 1.18 21.96
C THR A 279 -12.83 1.32 23.42
N ALA A 280 -13.73 0.45 23.86
CA ALA A 280 -14.31 0.50 25.20
C ALA A 280 -13.87 -0.69 26.05
N VAL A 281 -12.71 -1.28 25.78
CA VAL A 281 -12.18 -2.40 26.56
C VAL A 281 -11.61 -1.90 27.88
N ALA A 282 -11.92 -2.61 28.96
CA ALA A 282 -11.30 -2.35 30.25
C ALA A 282 -9.79 -2.56 30.15
N LYS A 283 -9.01 -1.66 30.75
CA LYS A 283 -7.53 -1.73 30.69
C LYS A 283 -6.97 -3.08 31.15
N SER A 284 -7.66 -3.75 32.07
CA SER A 284 -7.32 -5.08 32.55
C SER A 284 -7.31 -6.14 31.45
N TYR A 285 -8.22 -6.07 30.49
CA TYR A 285 -8.34 -7.06 29.42
C TYR A 285 -7.66 -6.63 28.11
N LEU A 286 -7.41 -5.33 27.92
CA LEU A 286 -6.88 -4.78 26.66
C LEU A 286 -5.54 -5.43 26.28
N VAL A 287 -4.62 -5.53 27.24
CA VAL A 287 -3.28 -6.09 27.00
C VAL A 287 -3.39 -7.56 26.60
N ASP A 288 -4.21 -8.34 27.29
CA ASP A 288 -4.37 -9.77 27.03
C ASP A 288 -5.05 -10.03 25.69
N VAL A 289 -6.15 -9.33 25.41
CA VAL A 289 -6.86 -9.42 24.12
C VAL A 289 -5.93 -9.04 22.97
N TYR A 290 -5.21 -7.92 23.08
CA TYR A 290 -4.24 -7.49 22.07
C TYR A 290 -3.16 -8.55 21.86
N THR A 291 -2.58 -9.05 22.95
CA THR A 291 -1.51 -10.05 22.95
C THR A 291 -1.95 -11.34 22.27
N ILE A 292 -3.13 -11.87 22.63
CA ILE A 292 -3.71 -13.07 22.04
C ILE A 292 -3.98 -12.90 20.54
N LEU A 293 -4.58 -11.78 20.13
CA LEU A 293 -4.86 -11.52 18.71
C LEU A 293 -3.58 -11.42 17.87
N ARG A 294 -2.57 -10.71 18.38
CA ARG A 294 -1.26 -10.61 17.73
C ARG A 294 -0.55 -11.96 17.66
N PHE A 295 -0.66 -12.82 18.68
CA PHE A 295 -0.18 -14.20 18.61
C PHE A 295 -0.83 -15.02 17.51
N LYS A 296 -2.08 -14.73 17.17
CA LYS A 296 -2.80 -15.35 16.06
C LYS A 296 -2.54 -14.67 14.71
N ASN A 297 -1.52 -13.80 14.64
CA ASN A 297 -1.15 -13.03 13.46
C ASN A 297 -2.28 -12.12 12.95
N ILE A 298 -3.10 -11.60 13.86
CA ILE A 298 -4.16 -10.64 13.53
C ILE A 298 -3.65 -9.24 13.85
N SER A 299 -3.55 -8.42 12.81
CA SER A 299 -3.13 -7.02 12.91
C SER A 299 -4.30 -6.04 12.90
N ASP A 300 -5.46 -6.44 12.42
CA ASP A 300 -6.67 -5.61 12.32
C ASP A 300 -7.34 -5.39 13.69
N ILE A 301 -6.60 -4.77 14.62
CA ILE A 301 -7.01 -4.43 15.98
C ILE A 301 -7.08 -2.90 16.09
N TYR A 302 -8.26 -2.34 16.29
CA TYR A 302 -8.50 -0.91 16.18
C TYR A 302 -9.08 -0.30 17.47
N SER A 303 -8.82 0.99 17.64
CA SER A 303 -9.38 1.81 18.70
C SER A 303 -9.91 3.12 18.12
N PHE A 304 -11.14 3.49 18.47
CA PHE A 304 -11.77 4.76 18.15
C PHE A 304 -11.39 5.80 19.23
N GLU A 305 -10.53 6.73 18.85
CA GLU A 305 -9.91 7.69 19.76
C GLU A 305 -10.42 9.09 19.44
N LEU A 306 -10.97 9.78 20.45
CA LEU A 306 -11.31 11.19 20.33
C LEU A 306 -10.07 12.04 20.61
N PHE A 307 -9.76 12.98 19.72
CA PHE A 307 -8.67 13.95 19.91
C PHE A 307 -9.11 15.18 20.71
N LYS A 308 -10.28 15.08 21.34
CA LYS A 308 -10.84 16.07 22.26
C LYS A 308 -11.23 15.41 23.58
N LYS A 309 -11.43 16.22 24.61
CA LYS A 309 -12.04 15.76 25.86
C LYS A 309 -13.47 15.27 25.58
N ARG A 310 -13.87 14.17 26.21
CA ARG A 310 -15.23 13.63 26.08
C ARG A 310 -16.25 14.57 26.69
N ASP A 311 -17.29 14.86 25.91
CA ASP A 311 -18.46 15.62 26.33
C ASP A 311 -19.53 14.69 26.94
N PHE A 312 -19.47 13.38 26.63
CA PHE A 312 -20.44 12.35 27.06
C PHE A 312 -21.89 12.68 26.64
N ASP A 313 -22.04 13.25 25.44
CA ASP A 313 -23.32 13.60 24.85
C ASP A 313 -23.30 13.51 23.32
N GLU A 314 -24.34 14.02 22.66
CA GLU A 314 -24.51 13.95 21.21
C GLU A 314 -23.33 14.51 20.42
N ARG A 315 -22.53 15.42 21.01
CA ARG A 315 -21.37 16.06 20.36
C ARG A 315 -20.20 15.10 20.20
N ASP A 316 -20.23 13.95 20.86
CA ASP A 316 -19.26 12.87 20.71
C ASP A 316 -19.67 11.83 19.65
N LEU A 317 -20.83 11.99 18.99
CA LEU A 317 -21.28 11.09 17.93
C LEU A 317 -20.61 11.39 16.58
N VAL A 318 -20.39 10.35 15.78
CA VAL A 318 -19.60 10.40 14.54
C VAL A 318 -20.04 11.46 13.51
N HIS A 319 -21.32 11.84 13.47
CA HIS A 319 -21.81 12.88 12.56
C HIS A 319 -21.32 14.29 12.95
N ASN A 320 -20.97 14.50 14.22
CA ASN A 320 -20.38 15.74 14.72
C ASN A 320 -18.84 15.69 14.69
N LEU A 321 -18.26 14.62 14.16
CA LEU A 321 -16.81 14.37 14.19
C LEU A 321 -16.22 14.30 12.78
N ILE A 322 -15.00 14.81 12.65
CA ILE A 322 -14.24 14.83 11.41
C ILE A 322 -13.05 13.88 11.56
N TYR A 323 -12.98 12.87 10.69
CA TYR A 323 -11.92 11.87 10.70
C TYR A 323 -10.53 12.52 10.56
N ARG A 324 -9.56 12.07 11.36
CA ARG A 324 -8.19 12.60 11.50
C ARG A 324 -8.07 14.03 12.04
N LYS A 325 -9.19 14.70 12.33
CA LYS A 325 -9.19 16.04 12.95
C LYS A 325 -9.71 16.01 14.38
N THR A 326 -10.88 15.41 14.59
CA THR A 326 -11.51 15.31 15.93
C THR A 326 -11.52 13.89 16.48
N TYR A 327 -11.32 12.89 15.62
CA TYR A 327 -11.16 11.50 16.03
C TYR A 327 -10.24 10.70 15.09
N GLY A 328 -9.67 9.61 15.61
CA GLY A 328 -8.93 8.60 14.87
C GLY A 328 -9.56 7.23 15.03
N PHE A 329 -9.40 6.39 14.03
CA PHE A 329 -9.65 4.95 14.11
C PHE A 329 -8.30 4.27 13.89
N THR A 330 -7.57 4.10 14.99
CA THR A 330 -6.14 3.81 14.98
C THR A 330 -5.93 2.31 15.08
N CYS A 331 -5.16 1.75 14.14
CA CYS A 331 -4.72 0.36 14.21
C CYS A 331 -3.64 0.23 15.29
N LEU A 332 -3.97 -0.45 16.39
CA LEU A 332 -3.05 -0.63 17.53
C LEU A 332 -1.83 -1.46 17.16
N ALA A 333 -1.92 -2.28 16.11
CA ALA A 333 -0.77 -3.02 15.60
C ALA A 333 0.25 -2.14 14.89
N GLU A 334 -0.19 -1.06 14.23
CA GLU A 334 0.63 -0.20 13.36
C GLU A 334 1.15 1.05 14.08
N THR A 335 0.98 1.13 15.40
CA THR A 335 1.51 2.27 16.15
C THR A 335 3.05 2.21 16.23
N PRO A 336 3.74 3.35 16.40
CA PRO A 336 5.20 3.38 16.53
C PRO A 336 5.76 2.46 17.63
N HIS A 337 4.94 2.16 18.63
CA HIS A 337 5.31 1.32 19.77
C HIS A 337 5.08 -0.18 19.54
N THR A 338 4.45 -0.58 18.44
CA THR A 338 3.98 -1.96 18.21
C THR A 338 4.28 -2.50 16.81
N GLU A 339 4.41 -1.63 15.79
CA GLU A 339 4.53 -1.99 14.37
C GLU A 339 5.64 -3.03 14.11
N ASN A 340 6.80 -2.79 14.71
CA ASN A 340 7.99 -3.64 14.54
C ASN A 340 8.19 -4.63 15.69
N LYS A 341 7.17 -4.82 16.56
CA LYS A 341 7.27 -5.75 17.69
C LYS A 341 6.60 -7.07 17.36
N ILE A 342 7.37 -8.13 17.48
CA ILE A 342 6.89 -9.50 17.46
C ILE A 342 6.54 -9.86 18.89
N ILE A 343 5.30 -10.30 19.11
CA ILE A 343 4.91 -10.88 20.39
C ILE A 343 5.31 -12.35 20.35
N VAL A 344 6.12 -12.79 21.32
CA VAL A 344 6.67 -14.15 21.39
C VAL A 344 6.08 -14.87 22.61
N ASN A 345 5.53 -16.06 22.40
CA ASN A 345 5.04 -16.93 23.47
C ASN A 345 6.23 -17.78 23.91
N GLU A 346 6.33 -18.14 25.19
CA GLU A 346 7.37 -19.05 25.71
C GLU A 346 7.45 -20.36 24.89
N THR A 347 6.34 -20.82 24.30
CA THR A 347 6.28 -21.98 23.40
C THR A 347 6.76 -21.73 21.97
N SER A 348 6.95 -20.47 21.58
CA SER A 348 7.42 -20.01 20.26
C SER A 348 8.74 -19.23 20.36
N ILE A 349 9.41 -19.31 21.53
CA ILE A 349 10.85 -19.07 21.60
C ILE A 349 11.44 -20.12 20.66
N VAL A 350 11.80 -19.69 19.45
CA VAL A 350 12.78 -20.39 18.63
C VAL A 350 13.91 -20.70 19.60
N THR A 351 14.03 -21.97 19.98
CA THR A 351 15.02 -22.38 20.98
C THR A 351 16.37 -21.79 20.57
N GLU A 352 17.23 -21.42 21.51
CA GLU A 352 18.56 -20.89 21.18
C GLU A 352 19.25 -21.74 20.10
N ASN A 353 19.05 -23.06 20.16
CA ASN A 353 19.48 -24.02 19.16
C ASN A 353 18.89 -23.80 17.75
N GLU A 354 17.60 -23.53 17.64
CA GLU A 354 16.95 -23.29 16.34
C GLU A 354 17.27 -21.90 15.79
N PHE A 355 17.48 -20.90 16.66
CA PHE A 355 17.96 -19.58 16.24
C PHE A 355 19.40 -19.68 15.73
N ASN A 356 20.26 -20.39 16.47
CA ASN A 356 21.62 -20.69 16.06
C ASN A 356 21.65 -21.51 14.77
N ARG A 357 20.70 -22.44 14.56
CA ARG A 357 20.55 -23.19 13.30
C ARG A 357 20.19 -22.25 12.15
N LEU A 358 19.17 -21.40 12.31
CA LEU A 358 18.75 -20.44 11.27
C LEU A 358 19.86 -19.43 10.95
N GLN A 359 20.61 -18.98 11.96
CA GLN A 359 21.76 -18.10 11.78
C GLN A 359 22.90 -18.82 11.05
N ALA A 360 23.15 -20.09 11.38
CA ALA A 360 24.11 -20.92 10.67
C ALA A 360 23.70 -21.13 9.21
N ASP A 361 22.44 -21.47 8.94
CA ASP A 361 21.88 -21.63 7.60
C ASP A 361 21.99 -20.33 6.78
N PHE A 362 21.68 -19.19 7.39
CA PHE A 362 21.84 -17.87 6.77
C PHE A 362 23.29 -17.59 6.41
N SER A 363 24.23 -17.87 7.34
CA SER A 363 25.66 -17.69 7.09
C SER A 363 26.19 -18.64 6.00
N MET A 364 25.66 -19.86 5.93
CA MET A 364 25.99 -20.83 4.89
C MET A 364 25.51 -20.34 3.52
N LEU A 365 24.26 -19.87 3.41
CA LEU A 365 23.72 -19.30 2.17
C LEU A 365 24.48 -18.05 1.74
N GLU A 366 24.89 -17.20 2.68
CA GLU A 366 25.72 -16.04 2.40
C GLU A 366 27.10 -16.43 1.84
N ASN A 367 27.72 -17.46 2.42
CA ASN A 367 29.00 -17.98 1.94
C ASN A 367 28.88 -18.66 0.57
N GLU A 368 27.83 -19.45 0.35
CA GLU A 368 27.55 -20.07 -0.94
C GLU A 368 27.32 -19.01 -2.02
N ARG A 369 26.50 -18.00 -1.72
CA ARG A 369 26.30 -16.85 -2.62
C ARG A 369 27.60 -16.13 -2.94
N ASN A 370 28.40 -15.80 -1.93
CA ASN A 370 29.69 -15.11 -2.13
C ASN A 370 30.66 -15.95 -2.99
N SER A 371 30.62 -17.28 -2.85
CA SER A 371 31.37 -18.22 -3.69
C SER A 371 30.88 -18.21 -5.14
N LEU A 372 29.57 -18.25 -5.38
CA LEU A 372 29.00 -18.13 -6.72
C LEU A 372 29.34 -16.78 -7.38
N GLU A 373 29.25 -15.68 -6.65
CA GLU A 373 29.63 -14.35 -7.15
C GLU A 373 31.11 -14.31 -7.55
N ASP A 374 32.00 -14.90 -6.74
CA ASP A 374 33.42 -14.96 -7.06
C ASP A 374 33.69 -15.86 -8.27
N LYS A 375 32.99 -16.99 -8.39
CA LYS A 375 33.06 -17.89 -9.55
C LYS A 375 32.62 -17.19 -10.84
N ILE A 376 31.47 -16.51 -10.83
CA ILE A 376 30.98 -15.74 -11.99
C ILE A 376 31.97 -14.63 -12.37
N ALA A 377 32.52 -13.91 -11.38
CA ALA A 377 33.51 -12.87 -11.63
C ALA A 377 34.82 -13.44 -12.21
N ASN A 378 35.22 -14.63 -11.75
CA ASN A 378 36.40 -15.34 -12.23
C ASN A 378 36.21 -15.83 -13.68
N ASP A 379 35.10 -16.49 -13.98
CA ASP A 379 34.79 -17.00 -15.32
C ASP A 379 34.69 -15.87 -16.34
N PHE A 380 34.10 -14.73 -15.94
CA PHE A 380 34.08 -13.51 -16.74
C PHE A 380 35.48 -12.99 -17.04
N ALA A 381 36.36 -12.95 -16.04
CA ALA A 381 37.74 -12.48 -16.22
C ALA A 381 38.56 -13.43 -17.11
N ILE A 382 38.38 -14.75 -16.98
CA ILE A 382 39.02 -15.77 -17.84
C ILE A 382 38.58 -15.55 -19.29
N PHE A 383 37.28 -15.46 -19.55
CA PHE A 383 36.73 -15.32 -20.90
C PHE A 383 37.32 -14.10 -21.63
N TRP A 384 37.29 -12.92 -21.00
CA TRP A 384 37.79 -11.70 -21.60
C TRP A 384 39.31 -11.66 -21.72
N SER A 385 40.05 -12.28 -20.80
CA SER A 385 41.51 -12.42 -20.91
C SER A 385 41.90 -13.34 -22.08
N LEU A 386 41.15 -14.43 -22.29
CA LEU A 386 41.34 -15.31 -23.44
C LEU A 386 40.94 -14.63 -24.77
N SER A 387 39.86 -13.86 -24.79
CA SER A 387 39.49 -13.06 -25.97
C SER A 387 40.59 -12.06 -26.32
N TYR A 388 41.15 -11.38 -25.32
CA TYR A 388 42.27 -10.45 -25.52
C TYR A 388 43.51 -11.16 -26.08
N LEU A 389 43.86 -12.34 -25.56
CA LEU A 389 44.94 -13.15 -26.12
C LEU A 389 44.65 -13.56 -27.58
N GLY A 390 43.41 -13.96 -27.89
CA GLY A 390 43.00 -14.31 -29.24
C GLY A 390 43.15 -13.15 -30.23
N VAL A 391 42.79 -11.94 -29.83
CA VAL A 391 43.00 -10.72 -30.64
C VAL A 391 44.49 -10.47 -30.88
N LEU A 392 45.34 -10.61 -29.86
CA LEU A 392 46.78 -10.46 -30.00
C LEU A 392 47.40 -11.48 -30.96
N LEU A 393 47.02 -12.75 -30.84
CA LEU A 393 47.48 -13.81 -31.74
C LEU A 393 47.02 -13.58 -33.17
N PHE A 394 45.77 -13.12 -33.35
CA PHE A 394 45.25 -12.77 -34.67
C PHE A 394 46.03 -11.62 -35.30
N LEU A 395 46.28 -10.54 -34.56
CA LEU A 395 47.07 -9.41 -35.04
C LEU A 395 48.50 -9.84 -35.42
N PHE A 396 49.12 -10.70 -34.63
CA PHE A 396 50.45 -11.24 -34.91
C PHE A 396 50.49 -12.15 -36.15
N ALA A 397 49.50 -13.04 -36.30
CA ALA A 397 49.39 -13.90 -37.46
C ALA A 397 49.12 -13.08 -38.73
N PHE A 398 48.26 -12.07 -38.63
CA PHE A 398 47.94 -11.15 -39.72
C PHE A 398 49.17 -10.33 -40.14
N SER A 399 49.92 -9.76 -39.19
CA SER A 399 51.16 -9.05 -39.51
C SER A 399 52.19 -9.97 -40.16
N SER A 400 52.35 -11.20 -39.66
CA SER A 400 53.27 -12.19 -40.22
C SER A 400 52.89 -12.59 -41.64
N TRP A 401 51.59 -12.75 -41.90
CA TRP A 401 51.06 -13.05 -43.23
C TRP A 401 51.30 -11.91 -44.23
N ILE A 402 51.11 -10.65 -43.80
CA ILE A 402 51.38 -9.48 -44.63
C ILE A 402 52.86 -9.38 -45.00
N ILE A 403 53.77 -9.59 -44.04
CA ILE A 403 55.22 -9.54 -44.28
C ILE A 403 55.65 -10.58 -45.33
N ALA A 404 54.97 -11.74 -45.38
CA ALA A 404 55.26 -12.78 -46.36
C ALA A 404 54.80 -12.45 -47.80
N GLN A 405 54.01 -11.38 -48.00
CA GLN A 405 53.59 -10.95 -49.33
C GLN A 405 54.66 -10.06 -49.99
N PRO A 406 54.82 -10.10 -51.33
CA PRO A 406 55.74 -9.23 -52.05
C PRO A 406 55.40 -7.74 -51.82
N GLY A 407 56.35 -6.95 -51.33
CA GLY A 407 56.13 -5.54 -50.97
C GLY A 407 55.30 -5.31 -49.69
N GLY A 408 54.99 -6.37 -48.94
CA GLY A 408 54.18 -6.28 -47.72
C GLY A 408 54.84 -5.48 -46.58
N TRP A 409 56.18 -5.45 -46.54
CA TRP A 409 56.91 -4.63 -45.57
C TRP A 409 56.72 -3.13 -45.80
N ASP A 410 56.73 -2.69 -47.07
CA ASP A 410 56.56 -1.27 -47.43
C ASP A 410 55.17 -0.74 -47.04
N TRP A 411 54.18 -1.63 -46.95
CA TRP A 411 52.84 -1.32 -46.42
C TRP A 411 52.79 -1.33 -44.88
N LEU A 412 53.52 -2.26 -44.25
CA LEU A 412 53.52 -2.43 -42.79
C LEU A 412 54.30 -1.32 -42.08
N GLU A 413 55.43 -0.87 -42.65
CA GLU A 413 56.32 0.13 -42.06
C GLU A 413 55.61 1.43 -41.61
N PRO A 414 54.78 2.10 -42.45
CA PRO A 414 54.04 3.28 -42.01
C PRO A 414 52.88 2.95 -41.05
N THR A 415 52.34 1.74 -41.07
CA THR A 415 51.18 1.35 -40.24
C THR A 415 51.56 0.93 -38.82
N ILE A 416 52.82 0.56 -38.56
CA ILE A 416 53.33 0.27 -37.20
C ILE A 416 53.10 1.45 -36.24
N TYR A 417 53.29 2.68 -36.72
CA TYR A 417 53.04 3.89 -35.92
C TYR A 417 51.56 4.10 -35.61
N ILE A 418 50.67 3.72 -36.53
CA ILE A 418 49.22 3.78 -36.32
C ILE A 418 48.78 2.71 -35.32
N VAL A 419 49.33 1.49 -35.41
CA VAL A 419 49.03 0.39 -34.48
C VAL A 419 49.53 0.70 -33.08
N THR A 420 50.75 1.21 -32.92
CA THR A 420 51.30 1.62 -31.63
C THR A 420 50.54 2.80 -31.01
N PHE A 421 50.10 3.76 -31.83
CA PHE A 421 49.24 4.86 -31.37
C PHE A 421 47.83 4.38 -30.98
N ALA A 422 47.21 3.49 -31.76
CA ALA A 422 45.93 2.88 -31.42
C ALA A 422 46.02 2.04 -30.14
N TRP A 423 47.14 1.36 -29.92
CA TRP A 423 47.44 0.61 -28.71
C TRP A 423 47.57 1.53 -27.48
N PHE A 424 48.26 2.67 -27.64
CA PHE A 424 48.32 3.72 -26.61
C PHE A 424 46.93 4.29 -26.30
N LEU A 425 46.12 4.59 -27.32
CA LEU A 425 44.77 5.13 -27.17
C LEU A 425 43.83 4.13 -26.47
N LEU A 426 43.92 2.84 -26.82
CA LEU A 426 43.16 1.78 -26.17
C LEU A 426 43.53 1.68 -24.67
N ASN A 427 44.83 1.73 -24.36
CA ASN A 427 45.30 1.72 -22.98
C ASN A 427 44.77 2.95 -22.20
N PHE A 428 44.79 4.12 -22.82
CA PHE A 428 44.24 5.36 -22.24
C PHE A 428 42.72 5.29 -22.02
N LEU A 429 41.95 4.75 -22.97
CA LEU A 429 40.50 4.57 -22.82
C LEU A 429 40.15 3.56 -21.71
N LEU A 430 40.92 2.49 -21.58
CA LEU A 430 40.77 1.54 -20.47
C LEU A 430 41.03 2.22 -19.11
N GLN A 431 42.02 3.11 -19.02
CA GLN A 431 42.27 3.88 -17.80
C GLN A 431 41.07 4.76 -17.38
N ILE A 432 40.38 5.37 -18.35
CA ILE A 432 39.18 6.18 -18.10
C ILE A 432 38.03 5.30 -17.58
N VAL A 433 37.76 4.16 -18.24
CA VAL A 433 36.64 3.27 -17.88
C VAL A 433 36.82 2.63 -16.51
N PHE A 434 38.05 2.33 -16.11
CA PHE A 434 38.37 1.68 -14.83
C PHE A 434 38.80 2.67 -13.72
N GLY A 435 38.61 3.97 -13.92
CA GLY A 435 38.71 4.98 -12.85
C GLY A 435 40.15 5.28 -12.39
N GLY A 436 41.08 5.47 -13.33
CA GLY A 436 42.45 5.94 -13.07
C GLY A 436 43.36 4.91 -12.38
N LYS A 437 42.86 3.71 -12.10
CA LYS A 437 43.61 2.57 -11.57
C LYS A 437 43.45 1.38 -12.51
N ALA A 438 43.96 1.46 -13.73
CA ALA A 438 44.01 0.31 -14.63
C ALA A 438 45.10 0.47 -15.70
N PRO A 439 45.28 -0.57 -16.50
CA PRO A 439 46.03 -1.77 -16.19
C PRO A 439 47.43 -1.60 -16.79
N SER A 440 48.48 -2.17 -16.19
CA SER A 440 49.57 -2.55 -17.08
C SER A 440 48.98 -3.61 -18.03
N LEU A 441 49.34 -3.61 -19.31
CA LEU A 441 48.90 -4.67 -20.24
C LEU A 441 49.46 -6.06 -19.86
N ASN A 442 50.02 -6.18 -18.66
CA ASN A 442 50.28 -7.43 -17.98
C ASN A 442 48.97 -8.22 -17.85
N PRO A 443 48.94 -9.44 -18.39
CA PRO A 443 47.78 -10.34 -18.31
C PRO A 443 47.22 -10.49 -16.89
N LYS A 444 48.09 -10.46 -15.87
CA LYS A 444 47.70 -10.62 -14.46
C LYS A 444 46.87 -9.43 -13.95
N ASP A 445 47.27 -8.21 -14.29
CA ASP A 445 46.60 -6.99 -13.83
C ASP A 445 45.25 -6.80 -14.53
N LEU A 446 45.19 -7.14 -15.82
CA LEU A 446 43.95 -7.15 -16.61
C LEU A 446 42.94 -8.13 -16.00
N PHE A 447 43.38 -9.36 -15.70
CA PHE A 447 42.54 -10.39 -15.09
C PHE A 447 41.95 -9.93 -13.74
N LEU A 448 42.80 -9.42 -12.84
CA LEU A 448 42.36 -8.94 -11.51
C LEU A 448 41.39 -7.77 -11.62
N SER A 449 41.63 -6.86 -12.58
CA SER A 449 40.78 -5.69 -12.81
C SER A 449 39.39 -6.09 -13.30
N LEU A 450 39.32 -7.01 -14.28
CA LEU A 450 38.06 -7.54 -14.81
C LEU A 450 37.27 -8.28 -13.74
N LYS A 451 37.94 -9.13 -12.94
CA LYS A 451 37.31 -9.86 -11.83
C LYS A 451 36.70 -8.88 -10.81
N ASN A 452 37.49 -7.91 -10.36
CA ASN A 452 37.05 -6.92 -9.38
C ASN A 452 35.91 -6.03 -9.90
N TRP A 453 35.96 -5.64 -11.17
CA TRP A 453 34.91 -4.85 -11.79
C TRP A 453 33.58 -5.62 -11.85
N LYS A 454 33.61 -6.88 -12.31
CA LYS A 454 32.41 -7.72 -12.39
C LYS A 454 31.82 -7.98 -11.00
N LYS A 455 32.67 -8.27 -10.00
CA LYS A 455 32.26 -8.45 -8.60
C LYS A 455 31.57 -7.20 -8.04
N LYS A 456 32.16 -6.02 -8.22
CA LYS A 456 31.54 -4.75 -7.80
C LYS A 456 30.19 -4.50 -8.49
N LYS A 457 30.06 -4.87 -9.76
CA LYS A 457 28.81 -4.72 -10.51
C LYS A 457 27.71 -5.64 -9.94
N LEU A 458 28.00 -6.90 -9.65
CA LEU A 458 27.07 -7.85 -9.04
C LEU A 458 26.57 -7.34 -7.67
N VAL A 459 27.48 -6.85 -6.83
CA VAL A 459 27.13 -6.28 -5.51
C VAL A 459 26.23 -5.05 -5.65
N ARG A 460 26.49 -4.16 -6.63
CA ARG A 460 25.66 -2.96 -6.87
C ARG A 460 24.26 -3.32 -7.35
N THR A 461 24.13 -4.27 -8.28
CA THR A 461 22.81 -4.73 -8.77
C THR A 461 21.97 -5.27 -7.61
N ARG A 462 22.57 -6.10 -6.75
CA ARG A 462 21.92 -6.61 -5.53
C ARG A 462 21.41 -5.50 -4.61
N LEU A 463 22.24 -4.49 -4.33
CA LEU A 463 21.85 -3.37 -3.45
C LEU A 463 20.74 -2.49 -4.06
N ALA A 464 20.62 -2.48 -5.40
CA ALA A 464 19.54 -1.80 -6.09
C ALA A 464 18.23 -2.62 -6.03
N ASP A 465 18.32 -3.94 -6.15
CA ASP A 465 17.16 -4.84 -6.06
C ASP A 465 16.63 -4.95 -4.62
N ALA A 466 17.50 -4.86 -3.61
CA ALA A 466 17.07 -4.84 -2.20
C ALA A 466 16.44 -3.51 -1.75
N LYS A 467 16.49 -2.46 -2.58
CA LYS A 467 15.87 -1.15 -2.33
C LYS A 467 14.55 -0.96 -3.07
N LYS A 468 14.18 -1.89 -3.95
CA LYS A 468 12.87 -1.99 -4.58
C LYS A 468 12.00 -2.92 -3.75
#